data_AF-A0A847XA70-F1
#
_entry.id   AF-A0A847XA70-F1
#
_cell.length_a   1.000
_cell.length_b   1.000
_cell.length_c   1.000
_cell.angle_alpha   90.00
_cell.angle_beta   90.00
_cell.angle_gamma   90.00
#
_symmetry.space_group_name_H-M   'P 1'
#
loop_
_entity.id
_entity.type
_entity.pdbx_description
1 polymer ?
#
loop_
_entity_poly.entity_id
_entity_poly.type
_entity_poly.pdbx_seq_one_letter_code
_entity_poly.pdbx_strand_id
1 'polypeptide(L)'
;AYCPGTFDFSIDNQKVAGTAQRRVRDNTLVGGYISVVGNQQERSELIAKFYEITQDELRVDPHKLTTLQEKTNQELSIDIVKNLFIKEFKKITSSHTYLNPKELDKKKIEASKKRIKDAQTKFIQ
;
A
#
# COMPACT_ATOMS: atom_id res chain seq x y z
N ALA A 1 -2.13 -12.84 7.49
CA ALA A 1 -2.06 -11.87 6.37
C ALA A 1 -0.61 -11.48 6.13
N TYR A 2 -0.23 -11.04 4.93
CA TYR A 2 1.11 -10.50 4.69
C TYR A 2 1.24 -9.05 5.19
N CYS A 3 2.48 -8.64 5.50
CA CYS A 3 2.83 -7.36 6.13
C CYS A 3 1.93 -7.02 7.33
N PRO A 4 1.84 -7.89 8.36
CA PRO A 4 0.95 -7.66 9.49
C PRO A 4 1.34 -6.39 10.25
N GLY A 5 0.34 -5.60 10.64
CA GLY A 5 0.54 -4.35 11.38
C GLY A 5 -0.58 -4.08 12.38
N THR A 6 -0.26 -3.37 13.46
CA THR A 6 -1.21 -3.03 14.54
C THR A 6 -2.40 -2.20 14.05
N PHE A 7 -2.23 -1.45 12.96
CA PHE A 7 -3.22 -0.53 12.39
C PHE A 7 -3.75 -1.01 11.03
N ASP A 8 -3.80 -2.32 10.83
CA ASP A 8 -4.42 -2.90 9.64
C ASP A 8 -5.93 -2.70 9.63
N PHE A 9 -6.50 -2.37 8.48
CA PHE A 9 -7.95 -2.29 8.31
C PHE A 9 -8.49 -3.63 7.84
N SER A 10 -9.49 -4.14 8.55
CA SER A 10 -10.13 -5.42 8.24
C SER A 10 -11.66 -5.29 8.27
N ILE A 11 -12.32 -6.07 7.43
CA ILE A 11 -13.78 -6.24 7.42
C ILE A 11 -14.04 -7.74 7.62
N ASP A 12 -14.87 -8.10 8.59
CA ASP A 12 -15.13 -9.47 9.05
C ASP A 12 -13.84 -10.32 9.20
N ASN A 13 -12.85 -9.78 9.91
CA ASN A 13 -11.55 -10.43 10.15
C ASN A 13 -10.71 -10.73 8.90
N GLN A 14 -11.03 -10.13 7.75
CA GLN A 14 -10.22 -10.18 6.54
C GLN A 14 -9.62 -8.80 6.27
N LYS A 15 -8.29 -8.75 6.15
CA LYS A 15 -7.53 -7.52 5.92
C LYS A 15 -7.78 -6.99 4.51
N VAL A 16 -8.12 -5.71 4.42
CA VAL A 16 -8.35 -4.96 3.16
C VAL A 16 -7.32 -3.87 2.92
N ALA A 17 -6.64 -3.39 3.96
CA ALA A 17 -5.62 -2.36 3.86
C ALA A 17 -4.58 -2.47 4.98
N GLY A 18 -3.39 -1.95 4.72
CA GLY A 18 -2.31 -1.86 5.70
C GLY A 18 -1.64 -0.50 5.63
N THR A 19 -1.23 0.01 6.78
CA THR A 19 -0.53 1.31 6.89
C THR A 19 0.94 1.14 7.21
N ALA A 20 1.74 2.09 6.78
CA ALA A 20 3.14 2.23 7.14
C ALA A 20 3.42 3.68 7.52
N GLN A 21 4.30 3.89 8.49
CA GLN A 21 4.72 5.23 8.90
C GLN A 21 6.23 5.36 8.82
N ARG A 22 6.70 6.50 8.33
CA ARG A 22 8.12 6.89 8.36
C ARG A 22 8.26 8.29 8.94
N ARG A 23 9.07 8.43 9.99
CA ARG A 23 9.38 9.73 10.62
C ARG A 23 10.81 10.12 10.32
N VAL A 24 11.03 11.38 9.91
CA VAL A 24 12.35 11.97 9.70
C VAL A 24 12.37 13.36 10.33
N ARG A 25 13.09 13.49 11.46
CA ARG A 25 13.06 14.69 12.31
C ARG A 25 11.60 15.03 12.68
N ASP A 26 11.15 16.22 12.30
CA ASP A 26 9.80 16.72 12.58
C ASP A 26 8.77 16.36 11.50
N ASN A 27 9.19 15.64 10.45
CA ASN A 27 8.31 15.23 9.37
C ASN A 27 7.84 13.79 9.56
N THR A 28 6.53 13.57 9.48
CA THR A 28 5.93 12.24 9.49
C THR A 28 5.22 11.97 8.17
N LEU A 29 5.58 10.87 7.52
CA LEU A 29 4.87 10.33 6.37
C LEU A 29 4.07 9.13 6.84
N VAL A 30 2.75 9.21 6.69
CA VAL A 30 1.85 8.07 6.83
C VAL A 30 1.42 7.66 5.43
N GLY A 31 1.70 6.40 5.08
CA GLY A 31 1.34 5.79 3.82
C GLY A 31 0.66 4.46 4.06
N GLY A 32 0.26 3.80 2.98
CA GLY A 32 -0.37 2.49 3.08
C GLY A 32 -0.77 1.96 1.71
N TYR A 33 -1.38 0.79 1.74
CA TYR A 33 -2.00 0.17 0.57
C TYR A 33 -3.44 -0.20 0.90
N ILE A 34 -4.28 -0.23 -0.14
CA ILE A 34 -5.67 -0.66 -0.05
C ILE A 34 -5.91 -1.65 -1.19
N SER A 35 -6.39 -2.85 -0.87
CA SER A 35 -6.82 -3.84 -1.85
C SER A 35 -8.21 -3.49 -2.35
N VAL A 36 -8.30 -2.81 -3.50
CA VAL A 36 -9.58 -2.30 -4.02
C VAL A 36 -10.36 -3.36 -4.81
N VAL A 37 -9.72 -3.94 -5.83
CA VAL A 37 -10.29 -4.96 -6.73
C VAL A 37 -9.25 -6.01 -7.13
N GLY A 38 -9.69 -7.06 -7.82
CA GLY A 38 -8.86 -8.10 -8.45
C GLY A 38 -8.64 -9.32 -7.56
N ASN A 39 -7.83 -10.26 -8.04
CA ASN A 39 -7.61 -11.54 -7.37
C ASN A 39 -6.71 -11.41 -6.13
N GLN A 40 -7.30 -11.22 -4.95
CA GLN A 40 -6.54 -11.12 -3.71
C GLN A 40 -6.02 -12.48 -3.22
N GLN A 41 -6.69 -13.57 -3.59
CA GLN A 41 -6.24 -14.93 -3.28
C GLN A 41 -4.87 -15.20 -3.92
N GLU A 42 -4.75 -14.97 -5.23
CA GLU A 42 -3.50 -15.16 -5.98
C GLU A 42 -2.36 -14.29 -5.45
N ARG A 43 -2.63 -13.03 -5.09
CA ARG A 43 -1.64 -12.16 -4.45
C ARG A 43 -1.15 -12.74 -3.13
N SER A 44 -2.06 -13.30 -2.35
CA SER A 44 -1.74 -13.82 -1.02
C SER A 44 -0.98 -15.14 -1.11
N GLU A 45 -1.34 -16.01 -2.05
CA GLU A 45 -0.62 -17.24 -2.36
C GLU A 45 0.80 -16.98 -2.86
N LEU A 46 0.98 -15.99 -3.73
CA LEU A 46 2.31 -15.57 -4.20
C LEU A 46 3.21 -15.20 -3.02
N ILE A 47 2.72 -14.37 -2.10
CA ILE A 47 3.50 -13.93 -0.95
C ILE A 47 3.67 -15.05 0.08
N ALA A 48 2.68 -15.93 0.25
CA ALA A 48 2.82 -17.12 1.09
C ALA A 48 3.97 -18.01 0.61
N LYS A 49 4.01 -18.29 -0.70
CA LYS A 49 5.07 -19.07 -1.33
C LYS A 49 6.44 -18.39 -1.22
N PHE A 50 6.49 -17.06 -1.35
CA PHE A 50 7.73 -16.31 -1.12
C PHE A 50 8.29 -16.57 0.28
N TYR A 51 7.48 -16.44 1.33
CA TYR A 51 7.93 -16.69 2.71
C TYR A 51 8.29 -18.15 2.99
N GLU A 52 7.61 -19.09 2.34
CA GLU A 52 7.98 -20.51 2.40
C GLU A 52 9.38 -20.76 1.83
N ILE A 53 9.67 -20.21 0.64
CA ILE A 53 10.97 -20.36 -0.02
C ILE A 53 12.10 -19.71 0.78
N THR A 54 11.86 -18.53 1.37
CA THR A 54 12.85 -17.83 2.18
C THR A 54 12.98 -18.37 3.60
N GLN A 55 12.20 -19.40 3.96
CA GLN A 55 12.14 -19.98 5.31
C GLN A 55 11.87 -18.93 6.40
N ASP A 56 11.02 -17.95 6.08
CA ASP A 56 10.59 -16.94 7.05
C ASP A 56 9.67 -17.58 8.11
N GLU A 57 9.64 -17.00 9.31
CA GLU A 57 8.72 -17.42 10.37
C GLU A 57 7.27 -17.02 10.06
N LEU A 58 7.10 -15.94 9.29
CA LEU A 58 5.77 -15.44 8.93
C LEU A 58 5.04 -16.42 8.01
N ARG A 59 3.86 -16.88 8.46
CA ARG A 59 2.95 -17.69 7.64
C ARG A 59 1.74 -16.86 7.20
N VAL A 60 1.56 -16.78 5.89
CA VAL A 60 0.44 -16.05 5.28
C VAL A 60 -0.69 -17.04 5.04
N ASP A 61 -1.82 -16.82 5.73
CA ASP A 61 -3.10 -17.42 5.39
C ASP A 61 -3.81 -16.56 4.32
N PRO A 62 -4.00 -17.05 3.08
CA PRO A 62 -4.67 -16.32 2.01
C PRO A 62 -6.11 -15.90 2.35
N HIS A 63 -6.83 -16.69 3.15
CA HIS A 63 -8.23 -16.40 3.52
C HIS A 63 -8.35 -15.23 4.49
N LYS A 64 -7.24 -14.79 5.11
CA LYS A 64 -7.21 -13.61 5.97
C LYS A 64 -7.11 -12.28 5.21
N LEU A 65 -7.09 -12.29 3.88
CA LEU A 65 -7.08 -11.07 3.07
C LEU A 65 -8.21 -11.09 2.04
N THR A 66 -8.66 -9.92 1.64
CA THR A 66 -9.74 -9.74 0.65
C THR A 66 -9.63 -8.36 0.01
N THR A 67 -10.52 -8.05 -0.94
CA THR A 67 -10.65 -6.71 -1.52
C THR A 67 -11.85 -5.95 -0.97
N LEU A 68 -11.84 -4.63 -1.11
CA LEU A 68 -13.01 -3.80 -0.80
C LEU A 68 -14.21 -4.24 -1.63
N GLN A 69 -14.04 -4.51 -2.93
CA GLN A 69 -15.15 -4.93 -3.81
C GLN A 69 -15.81 -6.24 -3.34
N GLU A 70 -15.02 -7.25 -2.96
CA GLU A 70 -15.56 -8.51 -2.42
C GLU A 70 -16.34 -8.29 -1.12
N LYS A 71 -15.86 -7.38 -0.26
CA LYS A 71 -16.48 -7.11 1.03
C LYS A 71 -17.71 -6.21 0.99
N THR A 72 -17.70 -5.21 0.12
CA THR A 72 -18.84 -4.30 -0.04
C THR A 72 -19.87 -4.85 -1.01
N ASN A 73 -19.52 -5.86 -1.81
CA ASN A 73 -20.31 -6.35 -2.94
C ASN A 73 -20.73 -5.21 -3.89
N GLN A 74 -19.84 -4.24 -4.07
CA GLN A 74 -20.02 -3.10 -4.97
C GLN A 74 -18.98 -3.16 -6.09
N GLU A 75 -19.39 -2.82 -7.29
CA GLU A 75 -18.45 -2.59 -8.38
C GLU A 75 -17.58 -1.37 -8.06
N LEU A 76 -16.29 -1.60 -7.87
CA LEU A 76 -15.33 -0.57 -7.52
C LEU A 76 -14.24 -0.47 -8.59
N SER A 77 -13.63 0.70 -8.68
CA SER A 77 -12.41 0.91 -9.44
C SER A 77 -11.43 1.73 -8.63
N ILE A 78 -10.18 1.73 -9.06
CA ILE A 78 -9.14 2.55 -8.43
C ILE A 78 -9.54 4.03 -8.44
N ASP A 79 -10.14 4.52 -9.52
CA ASP A 79 -10.56 5.91 -9.63
C ASP A 79 -11.78 6.24 -8.77
N ILE A 80 -12.75 5.32 -8.63
CA ILE A 80 -13.86 5.49 -7.70
C ILE A 80 -13.32 5.66 -6.28
N VAL A 81 -12.46 4.75 -5.82
CA VAL A 81 -11.91 4.81 -4.46
C VAL A 81 -11.04 6.05 -4.26
N LYS A 82 -10.19 6.41 -5.23
CA LYS A 82 -9.39 7.66 -5.17
C LYS A 82 -10.28 8.90 -5.03
N ASN A 83 -11.36 8.99 -5.82
CA ASN A 83 -12.27 10.12 -5.77
C ASN A 83 -13.02 10.19 -4.44
N LEU A 84 -13.43 9.05 -3.87
CA LEU A 84 -14.01 8.98 -2.52
C LEU A 84 -13.01 9.49 -1.47
N PHE A 85 -11.76 9.02 -1.50
CA PHE A 85 -10.71 9.50 -0.60
C PHE A 85 -10.53 11.01 -0.72
N ILE A 86 -10.33 11.54 -1.92
CA ILE A 86 -10.14 12.98 -2.12
C ILE A 86 -11.35 13.77 -1.63
N LYS A 87 -12.58 13.30 -1.92
CA LYS A 87 -13.82 13.94 -1.47
C LYS A 87 -13.92 14.00 0.06
N GLU A 88 -13.64 12.90 0.75
CA GLU A 88 -13.73 12.85 2.21
C GLU A 88 -12.58 13.62 2.88
N PHE A 89 -11.35 13.53 2.35
CA PHE A 89 -10.21 14.31 2.85
C PHE A 89 -10.48 15.81 2.76
N LYS A 90 -11.05 16.29 1.66
CA LYS A 90 -11.41 17.71 1.50
C LYS A 90 -12.35 18.24 2.59
N LYS A 91 -13.15 17.38 3.24
CA LYS A 91 -14.03 17.80 4.34
C LYS A 91 -13.27 18.07 5.64
N ILE A 92 -12.11 17.44 5.82
CA ILE A 92 -11.33 17.49 7.07
C ILE A 92 -10.00 18.26 6.92
N THR A 93 -9.63 18.67 5.71
CA THR A 93 -8.41 19.45 5.43
C THR A 93 -8.73 20.90 5.11
N SER A 94 -8.01 21.85 5.70
CA SER A 94 -8.14 23.28 5.40
C SER A 94 -7.56 23.67 4.03
N SER A 95 -6.57 22.92 3.53
CA SER A 95 -5.95 23.15 2.23
C SER A 95 -5.53 21.82 1.59
N HIS A 96 -5.48 21.81 0.27
CA HIS A 96 -4.97 20.70 -0.51
C HIS A 96 -4.26 21.25 -1.74
N THR A 97 -3.22 20.55 -2.19
CA THR A 97 -2.48 20.88 -3.41
C THR A 97 -2.39 19.65 -4.26
N TYR A 98 -2.82 19.76 -5.52
CA TYR A 98 -2.57 18.71 -6.49
C TYR A 98 -1.14 18.85 -7.01
N LEU A 99 -0.32 17.81 -6.81
CA LEU A 99 1.02 17.74 -7.38
C LEU A 99 0.94 17.05 -8.73
N ASN A 100 1.07 17.81 -9.82
CA ASN A 100 1.16 17.25 -11.16
C ASN A 100 2.52 16.56 -11.33
N PRO A 101 2.57 15.23 -11.55
CA PRO A 101 3.84 14.52 -11.72
C PRO A 101 4.69 15.07 -12.87
N LYS A 102 4.07 15.66 -13.90
CA LYS A 102 4.78 16.25 -15.04
C LYS A 102 5.52 17.54 -14.69
N GLU A 103 5.12 18.23 -13.63
CA GLU A 103 5.70 19.49 -13.16
C GLU A 103 6.74 19.26 -12.05
N LEU A 104 6.90 18.01 -11.59
CA LEU A 104 7.91 17.68 -10.62
C LEU A 104 9.33 17.85 -11.19
N ASP A 105 10.23 18.37 -10.36
CA ASP A 105 11.63 18.55 -10.72
C ASP A 105 12.27 17.20 -11.11
N LYS A 106 12.56 17.05 -12.41
CA LYS A 106 13.16 15.85 -12.98
C LYS A 106 14.49 15.51 -12.31
N LYS A 107 15.28 16.50 -11.88
CA LYS A 107 16.57 16.24 -11.19
C LYS A 107 16.33 15.54 -9.85
N LYS A 108 15.31 15.95 -9.09
CA LYS A 108 14.93 15.30 -7.83
C LYS A 108 14.42 13.88 -8.05
N ILE A 109 13.61 13.66 -9.09
CA ILE A 109 13.12 12.34 -9.46
C ILE A 109 14.30 11.41 -9.79
N GLU A 110 15.21 11.84 -10.66
CA GLU A 110 16.38 11.04 -11.04
C GLU A 110 17.32 10.77 -9.87
N ALA A 111 17.57 11.76 -9.01
CA ALA A 111 18.31 11.54 -7.76
C ALA A 111 17.64 10.49 -6.86
N SER A 112 16.30 10.51 -6.78
CA SER A 112 15.56 9.50 -6.01
C SER A 112 15.64 8.10 -6.63
N LYS A 113 15.51 7.98 -7.95
CA LYS A 113 15.69 6.72 -8.67
C LYS A 113 17.09 6.15 -8.45
N LYS A 114 18.13 6.98 -8.55
CA LYS A 114 19.51 6.57 -8.28
C LYS A 114 19.67 6.01 -6.87
N ARG A 115 19.14 6.71 -5.85
CA ARG A 115 19.18 6.20 -4.45
C ARG A 115 18.48 4.86 -4.28
N ILE A 116 17.35 4.64 -4.96
CA ILE A 116 16.64 3.35 -4.91
C ILE A 116 17.51 2.25 -5.54
N LYS A 117 18.09 2.51 -6.72
CA LYS A 117 18.98 1.56 -7.41
C LYS A 117 20.20 1.23 -6.57
N ASP A 118 20.89 2.24 -6.04
CA ASP A 118 22.08 2.06 -5.20
C ASP A 118 21.75 1.26 -3.93
N ALA A 119 20.55 1.44 -3.35
CA ALA A 119 20.09 0.65 -2.23
C ALA A 119 19.83 -0.82 -2.61
N GLN A 120 19.22 -1.08 -3.77
CA GLN A 120 18.96 -2.44 -4.26
C GLN A 120 20.26 -3.22 -4.52
N THR A 121 21.28 -2.58 -5.10
CA THR A 121 22.57 -3.22 -5.39
C THR A 121 23.25 -3.78 -4.14
N LYS A 122 23.00 -3.19 -2.95
CA LYS A 122 23.54 -3.69 -1.68
C LYS A 122 23.00 -5.05 -1.25
N PHE A 123 21.87 -5.48 -1.81
CA PHE A 123 21.19 -6.74 -1.47
C PHE A 123 21.39 -7.85 -2.53
N ILE A 124 22.15 -7.58 -3.60
CA ILE A 124 22.50 -8.56 -4.66
C ILE A 124 23.96 -9.02 -4.50
N GLN A 125 24.45 -9.13 -3.25
CA GLN A 125 25.72 -9.80 -2.95
C GLN A 125 25.44 -11.24 -2.51
#